data_AF-M1W4I3-F1
#
_entry.id   AF-M1W4I3-F1
#
_cell.length_a   1.000
_cell.length_b   1.000
_cell.length_c   1.000
_cell.angle_alpha   90.00
_cell.angle_beta   90.00
_cell.angle_gamma   90.00
#
_symmetry.space_group_name_H-M   'P 1'
#
loop_
_entity.id
_entity.type
_entity.pdbx_description
1 polymer ?
#
loop_
_entity_poly.entity_id
_entity_poly.type
_entity_poly.pdbx_seq_one_letter_code
_entity_poly.pdbx_strand_id
1 'polypeptide(L)'
;MAPSVFGPRLSSRGLASLRAAPALRPVLGHTSRRSASTSTTQAASDQASRAKALLYGTAVAASAYVAYLYTTDTRAFIHRYIVPRLLRTVYPDAEDAHHAGTKALKILHDFGLQPRERGSSAETPELSATVFGTQLSNPIGISAGLDKDGEIADVLFGLGAGVVEIGGITPLPQAGNPKPRVFRVPATDGMVNRYGLNSKGADDVARRLRDRVGRFARSLGLPTQAVLDGAAGVPPGSLQEGRLLAVQIAKNKETNERDEKAVADDHVYCVSRLAPYADVVVVNVSSPNTPGLRDLQATGPLTRLLSAVVKEASRTDRKTPPRVMVKVSPDEDEDTQLEGIVEAVRRSGVDGIIVGNTTKRRTGLVPDGIKLTVKEQKALMETGGYSGPAMFDRTLDLVGRYRKILDAQGGSQTVLFATGGIINGEQALRVLNAGASVAMVYTGMVYGGAGTVTRIKSEMKSELTK
;
A
#
# COMPACT_ATOMS: atom_id res chain seq x y z
N MET A 1 -56.63 -35.64 24.12
CA MET A 1 -56.89 -37.09 24.10
C MET A 1 -55.96 -37.75 23.08
N ALA A 2 -55.56 -38.99 23.37
CA ALA A 2 -55.04 -39.99 22.43
C ALA A 2 -55.78 -41.32 22.79
N PRO A 3 -55.57 -42.48 22.13
CA PRO A 3 -54.72 -42.79 20.96
C PRO A 3 -55.48 -43.67 19.92
N SER A 4 -54.76 -44.61 19.27
CA SER A 4 -55.21 -45.77 18.45
C SER A 4 -55.81 -45.47 17.06
N VAL A 5 -55.38 -46.04 15.93
CA VAL A 5 -54.81 -47.37 15.53
C VAL A 5 -55.89 -48.45 15.31
N PHE A 6 -56.08 -48.89 14.05
CA PHE A 6 -56.08 -50.30 13.58
C PHE A 6 -56.52 -50.42 12.10
N GLY A 7 -55.93 -51.39 11.36
CA GLY A 7 -56.57 -52.06 10.20
C GLY A 7 -57.06 -53.45 10.61
N PRO A 8 -57.13 -54.49 9.74
CA PRO A 8 -56.80 -54.58 8.29
C PRO A 8 -57.81 -55.47 7.49
N ARG A 9 -57.39 -56.10 6.36
CA ARG A 9 -57.99 -57.32 5.69
C ARG A 9 -59.27 -57.09 4.82
N LEU A 10 -59.63 -57.92 3.82
CA LEU A 10 -58.96 -58.99 3.02
C LEU A 10 -59.78 -59.37 1.75
N SER A 11 -59.14 -60.04 0.78
CA SER A 11 -59.74 -60.88 -0.32
C SER A 11 -60.56 -60.12 -1.40
N SER A 12 -60.91 -60.65 -2.58
CA SER A 12 -60.35 -61.65 -3.56
C SER A 12 -61.16 -61.48 -4.88
N ARG A 13 -60.97 -62.10 -6.06
CA ARG A 13 -60.33 -63.31 -6.67
C ARG A 13 -59.75 -62.89 -8.06
N GLY A 14 -59.15 -63.71 -8.93
CA GLY A 14 -58.77 -65.13 -8.95
C GLY A 14 -58.68 -65.67 -10.41
N LEU A 15 -58.17 -66.90 -10.58
CA LEU A 15 -58.06 -67.67 -11.86
C LEU A 15 -57.12 -67.09 -12.95
N ALA A 16 -56.50 -67.85 -13.87
CA ALA A 16 -55.82 -69.15 -13.89
C ALA A 16 -55.73 -69.63 -15.36
N SER A 17 -54.55 -70.05 -15.83
CA SER A 17 -54.40 -70.89 -17.04
C SER A 17 -53.08 -71.67 -16.96
N LEU A 18 -52.97 -72.77 -17.70
CA LEU A 18 -51.97 -73.84 -17.52
C LEU A 18 -51.30 -74.25 -18.85
N ARG A 19 -50.24 -75.07 -18.72
CA ARG A 19 -49.46 -75.82 -19.75
C ARG A 19 -48.19 -75.11 -20.24
N ALA A 20 -47.07 -75.80 -20.46
CA ALA A 20 -46.67 -77.14 -20.00
C ALA A 20 -45.12 -77.27 -19.99
N ALA A 21 -44.59 -78.19 -19.19
CA ALA A 21 -43.16 -78.53 -19.18
C ALA A 21 -42.84 -79.68 -20.15
N PRO A 22 -41.55 -79.91 -20.45
CA PRO A 22 -41.02 -81.26 -20.25
C PRO A 22 -39.59 -81.35 -19.66
N ALA A 23 -39.33 -82.51 -19.06
CA ALA A 23 -38.02 -83.18 -18.86
C ALA A 23 -36.90 -82.47 -18.06
N LEU A 24 -36.64 -83.01 -16.86
CA LEU A 24 -35.39 -82.83 -16.11
C LEU A 24 -34.30 -83.82 -16.58
N ARG A 25 -33.03 -83.45 -16.40
CA ARG A 25 -31.90 -84.38 -16.18
C ARG A 25 -31.11 -83.93 -14.94
N PRO A 26 -30.81 -84.82 -13.97
CA PRO A 26 -29.98 -84.46 -12.83
C PRO A 26 -28.49 -84.48 -13.20
N VAL A 27 -27.73 -83.53 -12.65
CA VAL A 27 -26.25 -83.55 -12.64
C VAL A 27 -25.81 -83.52 -11.18
N LEU A 28 -24.95 -84.47 -10.78
CA LEU A 28 -24.42 -84.57 -9.43
C LEU A 28 -23.35 -83.49 -9.20
N GLY A 29 -23.59 -82.58 -8.27
CA GLY A 29 -22.63 -81.54 -7.85
C GLY A 29 -22.04 -81.83 -6.47
N HIS A 30 -20.73 -82.03 -6.38
CA HIS A 30 -20.03 -82.21 -5.10
C HIS A 30 -20.04 -80.90 -4.27
N THR A 31 -20.45 -81.01 -3.00
CA THR A 31 -20.40 -79.91 -2.03
C THR A 31 -18.99 -79.69 -1.48
N SER A 32 -18.19 -78.87 -2.16
CA SER A 32 -16.89 -78.42 -1.65
C SER A 32 -17.07 -77.43 -0.48
N ARG A 33 -16.63 -77.80 0.72
CA ARG A 33 -16.43 -76.85 1.82
C ARG A 33 -15.25 -75.93 1.47
N ARG A 34 -15.52 -74.66 1.14
CA ARG A 34 -14.49 -73.61 1.07
C ARG A 34 -14.49 -72.78 2.35
N SER A 35 -13.35 -72.74 3.04
CA SER A 35 -13.08 -71.80 4.13
C SER A 35 -13.00 -70.37 3.59
N ALA A 36 -13.54 -69.40 4.32
CA ALA A 36 -13.61 -68.01 3.88
C ALA A 36 -12.32 -67.23 4.17
N SER A 37 -11.40 -67.21 3.20
CA SER A 37 -10.13 -66.45 3.28
C SER A 37 -10.24 -65.09 2.58
N THR A 38 -11.15 -64.22 3.04
CA THR A 38 -11.44 -62.91 2.41
C THR A 38 -11.04 -61.68 3.23
N SER A 39 -10.73 -61.81 4.51
CA SER A 39 -10.41 -60.67 5.39
C SER A 39 -9.05 -60.03 5.11
N THR A 40 -8.02 -60.84 4.81
CA THR A 40 -6.63 -60.37 4.64
C THR A 40 -6.40 -59.63 3.32
N THR A 41 -6.99 -60.09 2.22
CA THR A 41 -6.91 -59.42 0.92
C THR A 41 -7.62 -58.07 0.91
N GLN A 42 -8.79 -57.99 1.56
CA GLN A 42 -9.53 -56.75 1.71
C GLN A 42 -8.76 -55.75 2.57
N ALA A 43 -8.24 -56.16 3.73
CA ALA A 43 -7.40 -55.31 4.59
C ALA A 43 -6.12 -54.80 3.87
N ALA A 44 -5.47 -55.63 3.06
CA ALA A 44 -4.32 -55.21 2.25
C ALA A 44 -4.71 -54.18 1.17
N SER A 45 -5.86 -54.35 0.51
CA SER A 45 -6.37 -53.36 -0.45
C SER A 45 -6.76 -52.04 0.22
N ASP A 46 -7.32 -52.07 1.43
CA ASP A 46 -7.64 -50.87 2.22
C ASP A 46 -6.36 -50.15 2.68
N GLN A 47 -5.32 -50.88 3.10
CA GLN A 47 -4.02 -50.28 3.42
C GLN A 47 -3.37 -49.63 2.20
N ALA A 48 -3.37 -50.29 1.04
CA ALA A 48 -2.86 -49.73 -0.20
C ALA A 48 -3.69 -48.51 -0.67
N SER A 49 -5.01 -48.53 -0.48
CA SER A 49 -5.91 -47.40 -0.75
C SER A 49 -5.61 -46.21 0.17
N ARG A 50 -5.47 -46.45 1.48
CA ARG A 50 -5.10 -45.43 2.48
C ARG A 50 -3.71 -44.84 2.22
N ALA A 51 -2.73 -45.67 1.83
CA ALA A 51 -1.39 -45.21 1.48
C ALA A 51 -1.40 -44.31 0.22
N LYS A 52 -2.20 -44.67 -0.80
CA LYS A 52 -2.42 -43.81 -1.98
C LYS A 52 -3.13 -42.51 -1.61
N ALA A 53 -4.20 -42.57 -0.80
CA ALA A 53 -4.93 -41.39 -0.34
C ALA A 53 -4.04 -40.43 0.47
N LEU A 54 -3.19 -40.97 1.35
CA LEU A 54 -2.18 -40.20 2.08
C LEU A 54 -1.18 -39.56 1.12
N LEU A 55 -0.61 -40.32 0.18
CA LEU A 55 0.38 -39.82 -0.78
C LEU A 55 -0.20 -38.71 -1.69
N TYR A 56 -1.41 -38.90 -2.23
CA TYR A 56 -2.09 -37.87 -3.03
C TYR A 56 -2.48 -36.65 -2.17
N GLY A 57 -2.98 -36.86 -0.95
CA GLY A 57 -3.29 -35.77 -0.01
C GLY A 57 -2.06 -34.93 0.35
N THR A 58 -0.93 -35.59 0.64
CA THR A 58 0.36 -34.94 0.88
C THR A 58 0.86 -34.19 -0.36
N ALA A 59 0.75 -34.76 -1.56
CA ALA A 59 1.15 -34.09 -2.80
C ALA A 59 0.31 -32.84 -3.10
N VAL A 60 -1.02 -32.90 -2.88
CA VAL A 60 -1.92 -31.75 -3.04
C VAL A 60 -1.62 -30.68 -1.98
N ALA A 61 -1.43 -31.07 -0.71
CA ALA A 61 -1.07 -30.13 0.36
C ALA A 61 0.28 -29.45 0.11
N ALA A 62 1.30 -30.19 -0.34
CA ALA A 62 2.61 -29.64 -0.69
C ALA A 62 2.52 -28.69 -1.90
N SER A 63 1.80 -29.08 -2.95
CA SER A 63 1.56 -28.22 -4.12
C SER A 63 0.81 -26.93 -3.76
N ALA A 64 -0.22 -27.03 -2.92
CA ALA A 64 -0.97 -25.88 -2.43
C ALA A 64 -0.12 -24.96 -1.56
N TYR A 65 0.76 -25.51 -0.70
CA TYR A 65 1.68 -24.73 0.12
C TYR A 65 2.75 -24.02 -0.72
N VAL A 66 3.34 -24.69 -1.71
CA VAL A 66 4.28 -24.07 -2.67
C VAL A 66 3.58 -22.98 -3.49
N ALA A 67 2.35 -23.21 -3.94
CA ALA A 67 1.55 -22.20 -4.64
C ALA A 67 1.23 -21.00 -3.74
N TYR A 68 0.88 -21.20 -2.46
CA TYR A 68 0.70 -20.13 -1.48
C TYR A 68 2.00 -19.34 -1.25
N LEU A 69 3.14 -20.02 -1.05
CA LEU A 69 4.43 -19.35 -0.88
C LEU A 69 4.79 -18.50 -2.09
N TYR A 70 4.65 -19.04 -3.31
CA TYR A 70 4.90 -18.31 -4.55
C TYR A 70 3.94 -17.13 -4.72
N THR A 71 2.63 -17.35 -4.67
CA THR A 71 1.64 -16.29 -4.92
C THR A 71 1.65 -15.18 -3.87
N THR A 72 2.10 -15.46 -2.64
CA THR A 72 2.24 -14.45 -1.57
C THR A 72 3.64 -13.86 -1.45
N ASP A 73 4.60 -14.22 -2.30
CA ASP A 73 5.92 -13.57 -2.37
C ASP A 73 5.88 -12.37 -3.33
N THR A 74 6.33 -11.19 -2.90
CA THR A 74 6.38 -9.98 -3.73
C THR A 74 7.17 -10.14 -5.02
N ARG A 75 8.14 -11.07 -5.08
CA ARG A 75 9.02 -11.32 -6.23
C ARG A 75 8.35 -12.15 -7.33
N ALA A 76 7.17 -12.71 -7.09
CA ALA A 76 6.50 -13.56 -8.07
C ALA A 76 6.13 -12.80 -9.36
N PHE A 77 6.35 -13.46 -10.51
CA PHE A 77 6.16 -12.90 -11.86
C PHE A 77 4.76 -12.27 -12.04
N ILE A 78 3.74 -12.89 -11.44
CA ILE A 78 2.35 -12.44 -11.53
C ILE A 78 2.17 -10.98 -11.06
N HIS A 79 2.89 -10.54 -10.03
CA HIS A 79 2.69 -9.23 -9.40
C HIS A 79 3.26 -8.09 -10.23
N ARG A 80 4.30 -8.33 -11.04
CA ARG A 80 4.91 -7.32 -11.94
C ARG A 80 4.33 -7.36 -13.34
N TYR A 81 4.14 -8.54 -13.91
CA TYR A 81 3.88 -8.69 -15.35
C TYR A 81 2.41 -8.99 -15.69
N ILE A 82 1.64 -9.58 -14.77
CA ILE A 82 0.24 -9.95 -15.02
C ILE A 82 -0.71 -8.95 -14.35
N VAL A 83 -0.67 -8.81 -13.02
CA VAL A 83 -1.64 -8.01 -12.24
C VAL A 83 -1.72 -6.55 -12.72
N PRO A 84 -0.63 -5.80 -12.94
CA PRO A 84 -0.71 -4.41 -13.41
C PRO A 84 -1.17 -4.25 -14.85
N ARG A 85 -1.12 -5.31 -15.67
CA ARG A 85 -1.68 -5.33 -17.03
C ARG A 85 -3.16 -5.70 -16.97
N LEU A 86 -3.51 -6.76 -16.25
CA LEU A 86 -4.89 -7.22 -16.05
C LEU A 86 -5.78 -6.12 -15.45
N LEU A 87 -5.32 -5.42 -14.40
CA LEU A 87 -6.05 -4.30 -13.81
C LEU A 87 -6.24 -3.14 -14.81
N ARG A 88 -5.27 -2.85 -15.68
CA ARG A 88 -5.39 -1.82 -16.73
C ARG A 88 -6.37 -2.20 -17.85
N THR A 89 -6.50 -3.49 -18.15
CA THR A 89 -7.41 -4.01 -19.18
C THR A 89 -8.84 -4.15 -18.66
N VAL A 90 -9.03 -4.69 -17.44
CA VAL A 90 -10.34 -4.92 -16.83
C VAL A 90 -10.98 -3.62 -16.33
N TYR A 91 -10.18 -2.65 -15.90
CA TYR A 91 -10.63 -1.34 -15.42
C TYR A 91 -10.02 -0.21 -16.27
N PRO A 92 -10.73 0.24 -17.34
CA PRO A 92 -10.26 1.29 -18.23
C PRO A 92 -10.05 2.65 -17.55
N ASP A 93 -10.88 2.97 -16.54
CA ASP A 93 -10.65 4.11 -15.65
C ASP A 93 -9.51 3.82 -14.67
N ALA A 94 -8.73 4.85 -14.33
CA ALA A 94 -7.53 4.68 -13.52
C ALA A 94 -7.75 4.79 -12.01
N GLU A 95 -8.85 5.39 -11.57
CA GLU A 95 -9.26 5.46 -10.16
C GLU A 95 -10.01 4.20 -9.75
N ASP A 96 -10.90 3.68 -10.61
CA ASP A 96 -11.67 2.47 -10.32
C ASP A 96 -10.78 1.23 -10.24
N ALA A 97 -9.76 1.11 -11.10
CA ALA A 97 -8.75 0.05 -11.00
C ALA A 97 -7.90 0.17 -9.72
N HIS A 98 -7.65 1.40 -9.26
CA HIS A 98 -6.91 1.67 -8.05
C HIS A 98 -7.72 1.22 -6.83
N HIS A 99 -9.01 1.59 -6.75
CA HIS A 99 -9.93 1.08 -5.73
C HIS A 99 -10.10 -0.45 -5.78
N ALA A 100 -10.16 -1.05 -6.97
CA ALA A 100 -10.21 -2.50 -7.12
C ALA A 100 -8.92 -3.17 -6.59
N GLY A 101 -7.76 -2.60 -6.91
CA GLY A 101 -6.46 -3.08 -6.43
C GLY A 101 -6.28 -2.96 -4.92
N THR A 102 -6.60 -1.81 -4.32
CA THR A 102 -6.49 -1.61 -2.87
C THR A 102 -7.51 -2.46 -2.11
N LYS A 103 -8.75 -2.59 -2.60
CA LYS A 103 -9.75 -3.51 -2.05
C LYS A 103 -9.32 -4.97 -2.12
N ALA A 104 -8.74 -5.41 -3.24
CA ALA A 104 -8.21 -6.77 -3.38
C ALA A 104 -7.04 -7.03 -2.43
N LEU A 105 -6.08 -6.11 -2.32
CA LEU A 105 -4.96 -6.18 -1.37
C LEU A 105 -5.45 -6.27 0.08
N LYS A 106 -6.47 -5.48 0.44
CA LYS A 106 -7.09 -5.49 1.77
C LYS A 106 -7.77 -6.82 2.09
N ILE A 107 -8.63 -7.32 1.19
CA ILE A 107 -9.30 -8.62 1.35
C ILE A 107 -8.26 -9.75 1.47
N LEU A 108 -7.23 -9.75 0.62
CA LEU A 108 -6.15 -10.73 0.71
C LEU A 108 -5.39 -10.62 2.04
N HIS A 109 -5.16 -9.43 2.57
CA HIS A 109 -4.55 -9.22 3.88
C HIS A 109 -5.40 -9.78 5.03
N ASP A 110 -6.71 -9.52 5.01
CA ASP A 110 -7.63 -9.98 6.05
C ASP A 110 -7.76 -11.52 6.10
N PHE A 111 -7.47 -12.21 4.98
CA PHE A 111 -7.35 -13.68 4.91
C PHE A 111 -5.90 -14.22 5.03
N GLY A 112 -4.89 -13.37 5.25
CA GLY A 112 -3.49 -13.80 5.33
C GLY A 112 -2.88 -14.28 4.00
N LEU A 113 -3.48 -13.90 2.86
CA LEU A 113 -3.13 -14.22 1.48
C LEU A 113 -2.52 -13.03 0.70
N GLN A 114 -2.18 -11.93 1.37
CA GLN A 114 -1.56 -10.77 0.73
C GLN A 114 -0.15 -11.07 0.17
N PRO A 115 0.25 -10.47 -0.97
CA PRO A 115 1.65 -10.38 -1.34
C PRO A 115 2.45 -9.72 -0.21
N ARG A 116 3.58 -10.32 0.16
CA ARG A 116 4.50 -9.77 1.16
C ARG A 116 5.94 -10.13 0.82
N GLU A 117 6.86 -9.35 1.35
CA GLU A 117 8.29 -9.59 1.20
C GLU A 117 8.76 -10.79 2.04
N ARG A 118 9.77 -11.54 1.56
CA ARG A 118 10.23 -12.80 2.18
C ARG A 118 11.76 -13.01 2.04
N GLY A 119 12.34 -13.67 3.03
CA GLY A 119 13.76 -14.06 3.06
C GLY A 119 14.74 -12.88 2.98
N SER A 120 15.91 -13.10 2.37
CA SER A 120 17.02 -12.13 2.21
C SER A 120 16.70 -10.83 1.44
N SER A 121 15.44 -10.64 1.03
CA SER A 121 14.93 -9.38 0.48
C SER A 121 14.22 -8.50 1.52
N ALA A 122 13.77 -9.08 2.63
CA ALA A 122 13.28 -8.38 3.81
C ALA A 122 14.43 -8.00 4.76
N GLU A 123 15.41 -8.89 4.93
CA GLU A 123 16.63 -8.67 5.69
C GLU A 123 17.61 -7.81 4.88
N THR A 124 17.64 -6.50 5.16
CA THR A 124 18.44 -5.52 4.40
C THR A 124 19.32 -4.61 5.26
N PRO A 125 20.17 -5.14 6.17
CA PRO A 125 21.02 -4.32 7.05
C PRO A 125 21.98 -3.40 6.28
N GLU A 126 22.44 -3.82 5.09
CA GLU A 126 23.29 -3.02 4.20
C GLU A 126 22.56 -1.85 3.52
N LEU A 127 21.23 -1.83 3.61
CA LEU A 127 20.38 -0.69 3.20
C LEU A 127 19.84 0.09 4.40
N SER A 128 20.22 -0.23 5.64
CA SER A 128 19.64 0.42 6.82
C SER A 128 20.01 1.91 6.90
N ALA A 129 19.06 2.76 7.33
CA ALA A 129 19.22 4.21 7.32
C ALA A 129 18.59 4.89 8.53
N THR A 130 19.29 5.81 9.18
CA THR A 130 18.77 6.51 10.37
C THR A 130 17.93 7.73 9.96
N VAL A 131 16.65 7.72 10.31
CA VAL A 131 15.68 8.78 9.99
C VAL A 131 14.98 9.22 11.29
N PHE A 132 15.13 10.50 11.65
CA PHE A 132 14.61 11.08 12.90
C PHE A 132 15.03 10.34 14.20
N GLY A 133 16.17 9.64 14.17
CA GLY A 133 16.65 8.78 15.25
C GLY A 133 16.12 7.34 15.22
N THR A 134 15.21 7.00 14.30
CA THR A 134 14.77 5.63 14.04
C THR A 134 15.70 4.95 13.03
N GLN A 135 16.25 3.80 13.37
CA GLN A 135 17.01 2.97 12.44
C GLN A 135 16.05 2.26 11.48
N LEU A 136 15.83 2.81 10.28
CA LEU A 136 15.00 2.15 9.27
C LEU A 136 15.69 0.88 8.75
N SER A 137 14.87 -0.13 8.47
CA SER A 137 15.26 -1.37 7.81
C SER A 137 15.76 -1.14 6.36
N ASN A 138 15.23 -0.11 5.69
CA ASN A 138 15.61 0.32 4.34
C ASN A 138 15.13 1.76 4.08
N PRO A 139 15.65 2.47 3.06
CA PRO A 139 15.35 3.87 2.82
C PRO A 139 14.28 4.04 1.72
N ILE A 140 13.48 3.01 1.42
CA ILE A 140 12.45 3.07 0.38
C ILE A 140 11.09 3.37 1.00
N GLY A 141 10.49 4.48 0.58
CA GLY A 141 9.18 4.92 1.00
C GLY A 141 8.08 4.72 -0.05
N ILE A 142 6.82 4.68 0.39
CA ILE A 142 5.65 4.73 -0.48
C ILE A 142 4.96 6.09 -0.26
N SER A 143 4.83 6.87 -1.34
CA SER A 143 4.40 8.28 -1.31
C SER A 143 2.87 8.42 -1.24
N ALA A 144 2.40 9.52 -0.64
CA ALA A 144 0.97 9.81 -0.42
C ALA A 144 0.12 9.78 -1.70
N GLY A 145 -1.18 9.51 -1.49
CA GLY A 145 -2.21 9.38 -2.51
C GLY A 145 -2.55 7.93 -2.87
N LEU A 146 -1.69 6.97 -2.54
CA LEU A 146 -1.93 5.53 -2.75
C LEU A 146 -2.82 4.94 -1.65
N ASP A 147 -2.69 5.40 -0.41
CA ASP A 147 -3.64 5.12 0.67
C ASP A 147 -4.08 6.45 1.29
N LYS A 148 -5.17 7.00 0.78
CA LYS A 148 -5.68 8.33 1.16
C LYS A 148 -6.33 8.36 2.53
N ASP A 149 -6.91 7.24 2.95
CA ASP A 149 -7.75 7.16 4.15
C ASP A 149 -7.18 6.19 5.21
N GLY A 150 -5.98 5.64 5.02
CA GLY A 150 -5.30 4.74 5.97
C GLY A 150 -5.90 3.33 6.02
N GLU A 151 -6.37 2.80 4.90
CA GLU A 151 -7.05 1.50 4.81
C GLU A 151 -6.13 0.29 4.57
N ILE A 152 -4.90 0.49 4.10
CA ILE A 152 -3.97 -0.58 3.70
C ILE A 152 -2.51 -0.35 4.15
N ALA A 153 -2.25 0.59 5.06
CA ALA A 153 -0.89 0.89 5.55
C ALA A 153 -0.08 -0.36 5.97
N ASP A 154 -0.68 -1.31 6.70
CA ASP A 154 -0.03 -2.58 7.07
C ASP A 154 0.32 -3.46 5.86
N VAL A 155 -0.50 -3.43 4.81
CA VAL A 155 -0.21 -4.11 3.54
C VAL A 155 0.96 -3.45 2.84
N LEU A 156 1.01 -2.11 2.81
CA LEU A 156 2.08 -1.34 2.17
C LEU A 156 3.43 -1.55 2.88
N PHE A 157 3.46 -1.62 4.22
CA PHE A 157 4.62 -2.10 4.97
C PHE A 157 4.95 -3.57 4.65
N GLY A 158 3.93 -4.43 4.51
CA GLY A 158 4.07 -5.82 4.07
C GLY A 158 4.77 -6.01 2.71
N LEU A 159 4.66 -5.02 1.81
CA LEU A 159 5.37 -4.99 0.52
C LEU A 159 6.86 -4.62 0.63
N GLY A 160 7.38 -4.38 1.84
CA GLY A 160 8.82 -4.21 2.11
C GLY A 160 9.29 -2.78 2.39
N ALA A 161 8.38 -1.80 2.40
CA ALA A 161 8.72 -0.38 2.56
C ALA A 161 9.20 -0.04 3.98
N GLY A 162 10.23 0.81 4.07
CA GLY A 162 10.68 1.42 5.32
C GLY A 162 9.80 2.60 5.76
N VAL A 163 9.17 3.31 4.81
CA VAL A 163 8.24 4.42 5.10
C VAL A 163 6.95 4.25 4.31
N VAL A 164 5.81 4.54 4.92
CA VAL A 164 4.52 4.65 4.24
C VAL A 164 3.92 6.02 4.53
N GLU A 165 3.60 6.80 3.50
CA GLU A 165 2.94 8.10 3.59
C GLU A 165 1.47 7.94 3.18
N ILE A 166 0.54 8.15 4.12
CA ILE A 166 -0.92 8.13 3.85
C ILE A 166 -1.46 9.55 3.62
N GLY A 167 -2.65 9.67 3.03
CA GLY A 167 -3.31 10.97 2.76
C GLY A 167 -3.09 11.48 1.32
N GLY A 168 -3.10 12.80 1.05
CA GLY A 168 -3.35 13.90 1.98
C GLY A 168 -4.80 13.99 2.48
N ILE A 169 -4.94 14.16 3.80
CA ILE A 169 -6.21 14.18 4.55
C ILE A 169 -6.62 15.63 4.81
N THR A 170 -7.91 15.91 4.68
CA THR A 170 -8.52 17.21 4.99
C THR A 170 -9.33 17.15 6.30
N PRO A 171 -9.62 18.28 6.97
CA PRO A 171 -10.42 18.28 8.20
C PRO A 171 -11.77 17.61 8.03
N LEU A 172 -12.59 18.15 7.12
CA LEU A 172 -13.90 17.64 6.76
C LEU A 172 -13.81 16.68 5.55
N PRO A 173 -14.73 15.72 5.41
CA PRO A 173 -14.81 14.86 4.24
C PRO A 173 -15.07 15.67 2.97
N GLN A 174 -14.40 15.33 1.87
CA GLN A 174 -14.68 15.95 0.57
C GLN A 174 -14.46 14.99 -0.60
N ALA A 175 -15.35 15.06 -1.59
CA ALA A 175 -15.33 14.19 -2.76
C ALA A 175 -14.11 14.43 -3.69
N GLY A 176 -13.50 15.62 -3.63
CA GLY A 176 -12.48 16.10 -4.56
C GLY A 176 -13.07 16.68 -5.86
N ASN A 177 -12.26 16.74 -6.92
CA ASN A 177 -12.71 17.23 -8.24
C ASN A 177 -13.50 16.16 -9.03
N PRO A 178 -14.35 16.50 -10.01
CA PRO A 178 -15.16 15.53 -10.76
C PRO A 178 -14.34 14.44 -11.47
N LYS A 179 -14.90 13.22 -11.55
CA LYS A 179 -14.35 12.11 -12.37
C LYS A 179 -14.67 12.33 -13.87
N PRO A 180 -13.87 11.78 -14.81
CA PRO A 180 -12.56 11.15 -14.58
C PRO A 180 -11.49 12.18 -14.25
N ARG A 181 -10.53 11.77 -13.40
CA ARG A 181 -9.54 12.67 -12.77
C ARG A 181 -8.15 12.08 -12.61
N VAL A 182 -7.90 10.90 -13.17
CA VAL A 182 -6.56 10.30 -13.28
C VAL A 182 -6.48 9.56 -14.61
N PHE A 183 -5.38 9.77 -15.32
CA PHE A 183 -5.20 9.39 -16.71
C PHE A 183 -3.84 8.75 -16.87
N ARG A 184 -3.80 7.55 -17.45
CA ARG A 184 -2.57 6.80 -17.69
C ARG A 184 -1.97 7.19 -19.03
N VAL A 185 -0.64 7.23 -19.10
CA VAL A 185 0.15 7.29 -20.33
C VAL A 185 1.05 6.04 -20.37
N PRO A 186 0.52 4.84 -20.70
CA PRO A 186 1.28 3.59 -20.65
C PRO A 186 2.58 3.57 -21.46
N ALA A 187 2.63 4.25 -22.61
CA ALA A 187 3.84 4.30 -23.46
C ALA A 187 5.05 4.97 -22.79
N THR A 188 4.88 5.71 -21.69
CA THR A 188 5.97 6.30 -20.90
C THR A 188 5.96 5.88 -19.43
N ASP A 189 5.13 4.88 -19.06
CA ASP A 189 4.73 4.57 -17.67
C ASP A 189 4.38 5.84 -16.85
N GLY A 190 3.78 6.84 -17.52
CA GLY A 190 3.39 8.12 -16.93
C GLY A 190 1.92 8.18 -16.50
N MET A 191 1.55 9.21 -15.73
CA MET A 191 0.15 9.53 -15.48
C MET A 191 -0.07 11.02 -15.24
N VAL A 192 -1.27 11.53 -15.51
CA VAL A 192 -1.74 12.85 -15.11
C VAL A 192 -2.91 12.69 -14.13
N ASN A 193 -2.98 13.48 -13.08
CA ASN A 193 -4.10 13.46 -12.14
C ASN A 193 -4.51 14.85 -11.66
N ARG A 194 -5.82 15.02 -11.42
CA ARG A 194 -6.45 16.22 -10.87
C ARG A 194 -7.35 15.95 -9.66
N TYR A 195 -7.00 14.97 -8.82
CA TYR A 195 -7.84 14.47 -7.71
C TYR A 195 -8.52 15.56 -6.85
N GLY A 196 -7.82 16.66 -6.54
CA GLY A 196 -8.36 17.74 -5.72
C GLY A 196 -8.58 17.35 -4.26
N LEU A 197 -7.62 16.63 -3.66
CA LEU A 197 -7.63 16.24 -2.24
C LEU A 197 -8.91 15.52 -1.80
N ASN A 198 -9.36 14.50 -2.54
CA ASN A 198 -10.45 13.64 -2.08
C ASN A 198 -10.04 12.86 -0.81
N SER A 199 -10.84 12.93 0.25
CA SER A 199 -10.56 12.36 1.58
C SER A 199 -11.86 12.13 2.37
N LYS A 200 -11.87 11.15 3.27
CA LYS A 200 -12.97 10.89 4.23
C LYS A 200 -12.98 11.80 5.46
N GLY A 201 -12.05 12.74 5.57
CA GLY A 201 -11.95 13.67 6.71
C GLY A 201 -11.09 13.13 7.85
N ALA A 202 -10.51 14.05 8.64
CA ALA A 202 -9.52 13.73 9.67
C ALA A 202 -10.09 12.81 10.76
N ASP A 203 -11.34 13.02 11.20
CA ASP A 203 -11.98 12.19 12.23
C ASP A 203 -12.24 10.74 11.78
N ASP A 204 -12.45 10.49 10.49
CA ASP A 204 -12.64 9.13 9.97
C ASP A 204 -11.31 8.34 9.94
N VAL A 205 -10.24 8.99 9.46
CA VAL A 205 -8.91 8.38 9.44
C VAL A 205 -8.36 8.23 10.86
N ALA A 206 -8.55 9.22 11.74
CA ALA A 206 -8.16 9.13 13.15
C ALA A 206 -8.85 7.96 13.86
N ARG A 207 -10.16 7.71 13.61
CA ARG A 207 -10.87 6.53 14.12
C ARG A 207 -10.22 5.24 13.64
N ARG A 208 -9.93 5.13 12.34
CA ARG A 208 -9.31 3.96 11.71
C ARG A 208 -7.91 3.66 12.24
N LEU A 209 -7.09 4.69 12.42
CA LEU A 209 -5.75 4.58 12.99
C LEU A 209 -5.79 4.22 14.49
N ARG A 210 -6.69 4.83 15.26
CA ARG A 210 -6.94 4.46 16.67
C ARG A 210 -7.34 2.99 16.80
N ASP A 211 -8.24 2.51 15.94
CA ASP A 211 -8.69 1.12 15.95
C ASP A 211 -7.56 0.16 15.54
N ARG A 212 -6.63 0.60 14.69
CA ARG A 212 -5.40 -0.13 14.32
C ARG A 212 -4.42 -0.24 15.50
N VAL A 213 -4.07 0.87 16.15
CA VAL A 213 -3.23 0.84 17.37
C VAL A 213 -3.91 0.02 18.46
N GLY A 214 -5.22 0.16 18.64
CA GLY A 214 -6.00 -0.63 19.62
C GLY A 214 -6.00 -2.13 19.34
N ARG A 215 -5.96 -2.58 18.08
CA ARG A 215 -5.78 -4.02 17.75
C ARG A 215 -4.39 -4.50 18.15
N PHE A 216 -3.35 -3.75 17.81
CA PHE A 216 -1.96 -4.08 18.12
C PHE A 216 -1.69 -4.10 19.64
N ALA A 217 -2.19 -3.10 20.37
CA ALA A 217 -2.12 -3.04 21.82
C ALA A 217 -2.75 -4.28 22.49
N ARG A 218 -3.94 -4.71 22.01
CA ARG A 218 -4.57 -5.95 22.47
C ARG A 218 -3.76 -7.21 22.16
N SER A 219 -3.07 -7.31 21.02
CA SER A 219 -2.19 -8.46 20.73
C SER A 219 -0.93 -8.51 21.61
N LEU A 220 -0.56 -7.40 22.26
CA LEU A 220 0.53 -7.34 23.24
C LEU A 220 0.05 -7.37 24.70
N GLY A 221 -1.26 -7.41 24.96
CA GLY A 221 -1.84 -7.26 26.30
C GLY A 221 -1.66 -5.87 26.92
N LEU A 222 -1.31 -4.86 26.13
CA LEU A 222 -0.99 -3.50 26.59
C LEU A 222 -2.21 -2.55 26.49
N PRO A 223 -2.31 -1.52 27.36
CA PRO A 223 -3.17 -0.38 27.13
C PRO A 223 -2.78 0.38 25.85
N THR A 224 -3.76 0.91 25.11
CA THR A 224 -3.50 1.70 23.89
C THR A 224 -2.53 2.86 24.13
N GLN A 225 -2.70 3.59 25.25
CA GLN A 225 -1.83 4.72 25.58
C GLN A 225 -0.38 4.29 25.80
N ALA A 226 -0.14 3.16 26.46
CA ALA A 226 1.21 2.64 26.66
C ALA A 226 1.92 2.32 25.32
N VAL A 227 1.18 1.88 24.30
CA VAL A 227 1.73 1.71 22.94
C VAL A 227 2.06 3.06 22.31
N LEU A 228 1.19 4.06 22.44
CA LEU A 228 1.43 5.43 21.93
C LEU A 228 2.65 6.08 22.61
N ASP A 229 2.89 5.78 23.88
CA ASP A 229 4.06 6.21 24.66
C ASP A 229 5.33 5.35 24.45
N GLY A 230 5.28 4.40 23.51
CA GLY A 230 6.43 3.63 23.05
C GLY A 230 6.75 2.35 23.84
N ALA A 231 5.88 1.90 24.76
CA ALA A 231 6.11 0.69 25.56
C ALA A 231 6.15 -0.62 24.73
N ALA A 232 5.74 -0.57 23.46
CA ALA A 232 5.86 -1.68 22.52
C ALA A 232 7.24 -1.79 21.83
N GLY A 233 8.18 -0.88 22.10
CA GLY A 233 9.54 -0.90 21.51
C GLY A 233 9.62 -0.53 20.02
N VAL A 234 8.50 -0.18 19.39
CA VAL A 234 8.39 0.18 17.97
C VAL A 234 7.79 1.59 17.82
N PRO A 235 8.02 2.29 16.69
CA PRO A 235 7.38 3.58 16.43
C PRO A 235 5.84 3.46 16.46
N PRO A 236 5.13 4.31 17.22
CA PRO A 236 3.69 4.14 17.49
C PRO A 236 2.78 4.42 16.29
N GLY A 237 3.28 5.09 15.24
CA GLY A 237 2.59 5.22 13.96
C GLY A 237 2.73 3.95 13.13
N SER A 238 3.95 3.48 12.88
CA SER A 238 4.18 2.29 12.05
C SER A 238 3.74 0.99 12.72
N LEU A 239 3.82 0.90 14.05
CA LEU A 239 3.62 -0.31 14.87
C LEU A 239 4.57 -1.47 14.48
N GLN A 240 5.68 -1.16 13.82
CA GLN A 240 6.61 -2.15 13.26
C GLN A 240 8.06 -1.66 13.39
N GLU A 241 8.98 -2.56 13.75
CA GLU A 241 10.40 -2.23 13.89
C GLU A 241 11.01 -1.76 12.55
N GLY A 242 11.90 -0.77 12.64
CA GLY A 242 12.62 -0.21 11.49
C GLY A 242 11.72 0.35 10.38
N ARG A 243 10.55 0.87 10.74
CA ARG A 243 9.53 1.42 9.83
C ARG A 243 8.88 2.68 10.40
N LEU A 244 8.46 3.62 9.55
CA LEU A 244 7.77 4.87 9.94
C LEU A 244 6.47 5.08 9.15
N LEU A 245 5.39 5.47 9.84
CA LEU A 245 4.14 5.93 9.24
C LEU A 245 4.10 7.46 9.18
N ALA A 246 4.13 7.99 7.97
CA ALA A 246 3.88 9.40 7.69
C ALA A 246 2.40 9.65 7.37
N VAL A 247 1.82 10.71 7.91
CA VAL A 247 0.41 11.07 7.73
C VAL A 247 0.34 12.46 7.12
N GLN A 248 -0.03 12.53 5.83
CA GLN A 248 -0.12 13.79 5.11
C GLN A 248 -1.45 14.49 5.36
N ILE A 249 -1.37 15.80 5.60
CA ILE A 249 -2.50 16.69 5.89
C ILE A 249 -2.53 17.87 4.90
N ALA A 250 -3.71 18.41 4.64
CA ALA A 250 -3.95 19.56 3.77
C ALA A 250 -5.23 20.32 4.18
N LYS A 251 -5.39 21.56 3.68
CA LYS A 251 -6.65 22.32 3.83
C LYS A 251 -7.83 21.67 3.09
N ASN A 252 -9.05 21.91 3.54
CA ASN A 252 -10.24 21.64 2.74
C ASN A 252 -10.25 22.52 1.46
N LYS A 253 -10.98 22.06 0.43
CA LYS A 253 -11.03 22.72 -0.88
C LYS A 253 -11.59 24.13 -0.77
N GLU A 254 -12.72 24.28 -0.08
CA GLU A 254 -13.48 25.53 0.03
C GLU A 254 -12.87 26.55 1.02
N THR A 255 -11.88 26.13 1.84
CA THR A 255 -11.12 27.03 2.72
C THR A 255 -10.31 28.02 1.89
N ASN A 256 -10.62 29.31 1.95
CA ASN A 256 -9.95 30.36 1.17
C ASN A 256 -8.43 30.36 1.41
N GLU A 257 -7.63 30.10 0.37
CA GLU A 257 -6.15 30.12 0.42
C GLU A 257 -5.55 31.44 0.91
N ARG A 258 -6.27 32.56 0.77
CA ARG A 258 -5.82 33.90 1.22
C ARG A 258 -6.12 34.18 2.69
N ASP A 259 -6.98 33.38 3.31
CA ASP A 259 -7.17 33.39 4.76
C ASP A 259 -6.16 32.43 5.39
N GLU A 260 -4.95 32.93 5.61
CA GLU A 260 -3.87 32.16 6.24
C GLU A 260 -4.26 31.60 7.61
N LYS A 261 -5.20 32.24 8.33
CA LYS A 261 -5.67 31.74 9.61
C LYS A 261 -6.58 30.53 9.42
N ALA A 262 -7.56 30.60 8.53
CA ALA A 262 -8.42 29.45 8.21
C ALA A 262 -7.60 28.28 7.62
N VAL A 263 -6.60 28.56 6.79
CA VAL A 263 -5.64 27.55 6.31
C VAL A 263 -4.84 26.93 7.46
N ALA A 264 -4.37 27.71 8.44
CA ALA A 264 -3.68 27.19 9.61
C ALA A 264 -4.62 26.39 10.54
N ASP A 265 -5.85 26.86 10.77
CA ASP A 265 -6.87 26.19 11.57
C ASP A 265 -7.21 24.81 11.01
N ASP A 266 -7.36 24.69 9.68
CA ASP A 266 -7.54 23.40 8.99
C ASP A 266 -6.40 22.43 9.31
N HIS A 267 -5.15 22.86 9.17
CA HIS A 267 -4.00 21.98 9.43
C HIS A 267 -3.90 21.62 10.92
N VAL A 268 -4.13 22.57 11.82
CA VAL A 268 -4.18 22.34 13.28
C VAL A 268 -5.30 21.35 13.65
N TYR A 269 -6.47 21.43 13.02
CA TYR A 269 -7.55 20.46 13.20
C TYR A 269 -7.07 19.05 12.83
N CYS A 270 -6.48 18.89 11.64
CA CYS A 270 -5.92 17.61 11.21
C CYS A 270 -4.83 17.08 12.17
N VAL A 271 -3.91 17.93 12.63
CA VAL A 271 -2.88 17.56 13.63
C VAL A 271 -3.54 17.03 14.90
N SER A 272 -4.49 17.76 15.49
CA SER A 272 -5.16 17.39 16.75
C SER A 272 -5.87 16.02 16.71
N ARG A 273 -6.19 15.51 15.52
CA ARG A 273 -6.84 14.21 15.31
C ARG A 273 -5.87 13.08 14.95
N LEU A 274 -4.84 13.40 14.17
CA LEU A 274 -4.01 12.41 13.47
C LEU A 274 -2.62 12.25 14.11
N ALA A 275 -2.08 13.29 14.74
CA ALA A 275 -0.75 13.30 15.34
C ALA A 275 -0.50 12.18 16.37
N PRO A 276 -1.46 11.76 17.21
CA PRO A 276 -1.27 10.62 18.10
C PRO A 276 -0.85 9.34 17.37
N TYR A 277 -1.32 9.12 16.14
CA TYR A 277 -1.15 7.89 15.38
C TYR A 277 -0.16 8.01 14.20
N ALA A 278 0.64 9.07 14.17
CA ALA A 278 1.67 9.30 13.16
C ALA A 278 3.07 9.18 13.80
N ASP A 279 4.08 8.75 13.03
CA ASP A 279 5.47 9.01 13.41
C ASP A 279 5.94 10.35 12.81
N VAL A 280 5.39 10.71 11.65
CA VAL A 280 5.64 11.96 10.93
C VAL A 280 4.32 12.56 10.45
N VAL A 281 4.06 13.84 10.72
CA VAL A 281 2.97 14.62 10.10
C VAL A 281 3.53 15.39 8.90
N VAL A 282 2.88 15.31 7.73
CA VAL A 282 3.38 15.94 6.50
C VAL A 282 2.42 17.02 6.00
N VAL A 283 2.86 18.27 5.98
CA VAL A 283 2.09 19.42 5.47
C VAL A 283 2.19 19.50 3.95
N ASN A 284 1.08 19.39 3.22
CA ASN A 284 1.06 19.47 1.75
C ASN A 284 0.66 20.87 1.25
N VAL A 285 1.66 21.65 0.84
CA VAL A 285 1.51 22.95 0.16
C VAL A 285 1.76 22.87 -1.36
N SER A 286 1.77 21.67 -1.94
CA SER A 286 2.38 21.42 -3.25
C SER A 286 1.47 20.76 -4.30
N SER A 287 0.25 20.38 -3.93
CA SER A 287 -0.76 19.87 -4.88
C SER A 287 -1.08 20.90 -5.97
N PRO A 288 -0.86 20.60 -7.27
CA PRO A 288 -1.28 21.48 -8.36
C PRO A 288 -2.80 21.46 -8.63
N ASN A 289 -3.53 20.64 -7.85
CA ASN A 289 -4.93 20.27 -8.12
C ASN A 289 -5.92 21.00 -7.19
N THR A 290 -5.43 21.91 -6.36
CA THR A 290 -6.18 22.78 -5.45
C THR A 290 -5.75 24.21 -5.76
N PRO A 291 -6.67 25.13 -6.11
CA PRO A 291 -6.34 26.55 -6.33
C PRO A 291 -5.59 27.16 -5.14
N GLY A 292 -4.68 28.10 -5.45
CA GLY A 292 -3.90 28.88 -4.49
C GLY A 292 -2.94 28.13 -3.55
N LEU A 293 -3.02 26.79 -3.46
CA LEU A 293 -2.31 26.02 -2.43
C LEU A 293 -0.77 26.16 -2.52
N ARG A 294 -0.23 26.37 -3.73
CA ARG A 294 1.22 26.58 -3.93
C ARG A 294 1.69 27.99 -3.58
N ASP A 295 0.78 28.95 -3.51
CA ASP A 295 1.10 30.33 -3.18
C ASP A 295 1.48 30.44 -1.67
N LEU A 296 0.99 29.48 -0.87
CA LEU A 296 1.38 29.25 0.52
C LEU A 296 2.87 28.85 0.69
N GLN A 297 3.59 28.51 -0.38
CA GLN A 297 5.03 28.19 -0.31
C GLN A 297 5.90 29.45 -0.13
N ALA A 298 5.35 30.66 -0.29
CA ALA A 298 6.04 31.89 0.01
C ALA A 298 6.47 31.95 1.49
N THR A 299 7.70 32.42 1.75
CA THR A 299 8.38 32.32 3.06
C THR A 299 7.51 32.77 4.25
N GLY A 300 6.79 33.88 4.12
CA GLY A 300 5.95 34.44 5.18
C GLY A 300 4.76 33.54 5.58
N PRO A 301 3.81 33.31 4.66
CA PRO A 301 2.71 32.36 4.87
C PRO A 301 3.19 30.97 5.30
N LEU A 302 4.23 30.45 4.65
CA LEU A 302 4.78 29.12 4.97
C LEU A 302 5.29 29.05 6.41
N THR A 303 6.08 30.04 6.85
CA THR A 303 6.59 30.10 8.24
C THR A 303 5.45 30.10 9.26
N ARG A 304 4.36 30.84 9.00
CA ARG A 304 3.21 30.93 9.92
C ARG A 304 2.42 29.63 9.99
N LEU A 305 2.12 29.03 8.83
CA LEU A 305 1.44 27.73 8.74
C LEU A 305 2.25 26.63 9.44
N LEU A 306 3.54 26.50 9.12
CA LEU A 306 4.40 25.46 9.68
C LEU A 306 4.60 25.66 11.20
N SER A 307 4.78 26.89 11.67
CA SER A 307 4.86 27.19 13.11
C SER A 307 3.59 26.77 13.87
N ALA A 308 2.41 26.95 13.28
CA ALA A 308 1.15 26.49 13.88
C ALA A 308 1.08 24.96 13.96
N VAL A 309 1.50 24.25 12.90
CA VAL A 309 1.54 22.78 12.86
C VAL A 309 2.54 22.20 13.86
N VAL A 310 3.77 22.74 13.94
CA VAL A 310 4.80 22.29 14.90
C VAL A 310 4.36 22.55 16.35
N LYS A 311 3.73 23.70 16.62
CA LYS A 311 3.16 24.03 17.93
C LYS A 311 2.05 23.08 18.37
N GLU A 312 1.24 22.57 17.44
CA GLU A 312 0.19 21.60 17.78
C GLU A 312 0.74 20.15 17.82
N ALA A 313 1.67 19.78 16.94
CA ALA A 313 2.29 18.45 16.94
C ALA A 313 3.06 18.19 18.26
N SER A 314 3.76 19.21 18.78
CA SER A 314 4.45 19.17 20.07
C SER A 314 3.52 19.10 21.31
N ARG A 315 2.20 19.22 21.12
CA ARG A 315 1.17 19.05 22.16
C ARG A 315 0.45 17.69 22.09
N THR A 316 0.87 16.80 21.19
CA THR A 316 0.32 15.44 21.09
C THR A 316 0.42 14.73 22.43
N ASP A 317 -0.66 14.08 22.87
CA ASP A 317 -0.74 13.31 24.13
C ASP A 317 0.07 12.00 24.06
N ARG A 318 1.40 12.16 23.98
CA ARG A 318 2.42 11.13 23.82
C ARG A 318 3.74 11.56 24.41
N LYS A 319 4.45 10.63 25.06
CA LYS A 319 5.82 10.76 25.58
C LYS A 319 6.82 11.30 24.53
N THR A 320 6.64 10.93 23.27
CA THR A 320 7.41 11.47 22.13
C THR A 320 6.43 11.94 21.05
N PRO A 321 6.34 13.25 20.75
CA PRO A 321 5.48 13.76 19.68
C PRO A 321 5.94 13.29 18.29
N PRO A 322 5.07 13.30 17.28
CA PRO A 322 5.47 13.04 15.90
C PRO A 322 6.37 14.17 15.37
N ARG A 323 7.21 13.81 14.40
CA ARG A 323 8.00 14.74 13.61
C ARG A 323 7.11 15.51 12.64
N VAL A 324 7.52 16.70 12.21
CA VAL A 324 6.82 17.46 11.17
C VAL A 324 7.70 17.56 9.92
N MET A 325 7.10 17.35 8.75
CA MET A 325 7.71 17.65 7.46
C MET A 325 6.81 18.51 6.59
N VAL A 326 7.39 19.22 5.62
CA VAL A 326 6.65 19.91 4.55
C VAL A 326 6.90 19.24 3.20
N LYS A 327 5.86 19.05 2.40
CA LYS A 327 5.96 18.48 1.04
C LYS A 327 5.83 19.57 0.00
N VAL A 328 6.90 19.78 -0.76
CA VAL A 328 7.09 20.95 -1.63
C VAL A 328 6.91 20.62 -3.11
N SER A 329 6.51 21.64 -3.86
CA SER A 329 6.29 21.57 -5.30
C SER A 329 7.61 21.28 -6.02
N PRO A 330 7.60 20.46 -7.08
CA PRO A 330 8.77 20.36 -7.94
C PRO A 330 8.92 21.63 -8.78
N ASP A 331 7.85 22.39 -9.03
CA ASP A 331 7.79 23.37 -10.13
C ASP A 331 8.40 24.74 -9.78
N GLU A 332 9.12 24.85 -8.67
CA GLU A 332 9.97 26.01 -8.39
C GLU A 332 11.23 25.92 -9.28
N ASP A 333 11.73 27.06 -9.76
CA ASP A 333 12.90 27.10 -10.67
C ASP A 333 14.07 27.91 -10.10
N GLU A 334 13.81 29.03 -9.41
CA GLU A 334 14.86 29.90 -8.87
C GLU A 334 15.35 29.44 -7.48
N ASP A 335 16.66 29.51 -7.21
CA ASP A 335 17.22 29.15 -5.90
C ASP A 335 16.65 30.02 -4.76
N THR A 336 16.29 31.28 -5.04
CA THR A 336 15.59 32.20 -4.13
C THR A 336 14.31 31.61 -3.53
N GLN A 337 13.58 30.80 -4.30
CA GLN A 337 12.35 30.12 -3.85
C GLN A 337 12.69 28.98 -2.89
N LEU A 338 13.74 28.20 -3.20
CA LEU A 338 14.22 27.09 -2.37
C LEU A 338 14.81 27.63 -1.05
N GLU A 339 15.59 28.70 -1.09
CA GLU A 339 16.10 29.42 0.08
C GLU A 339 14.97 29.93 0.98
N GLY A 340 13.92 30.52 0.39
CA GLY A 340 12.73 30.95 1.12
C GLY A 340 11.99 29.81 1.82
N ILE A 341 11.89 28.64 1.17
CA ILE A 341 11.31 27.44 1.75
C ILE A 341 12.19 26.89 2.90
N VAL A 342 13.51 26.82 2.71
CA VAL A 342 14.45 26.36 3.75
C VAL A 342 14.42 27.28 4.97
N GLU A 343 14.41 28.60 4.77
CA GLU A 343 14.33 29.56 5.86
C GLU A 343 12.98 29.47 6.61
N ALA A 344 11.88 29.20 5.91
CA ALA A 344 10.58 28.96 6.55
C ALA A 344 10.56 27.67 7.38
N VAL A 345 11.17 26.59 6.89
CA VAL A 345 11.35 25.31 7.62
C VAL A 345 12.20 25.53 8.87
N ARG A 346 13.34 26.22 8.74
CA ARG A 346 14.25 26.53 9.84
C ARG A 346 13.60 27.43 10.91
N ARG A 347 12.82 28.45 10.50
CA ARG A 347 12.11 29.35 11.42
C ARG A 347 10.96 28.70 12.17
N SER A 348 10.29 27.71 11.56
CA SER A 348 9.13 27.04 12.15
C SER A 348 9.48 25.82 13.01
N GLY A 349 10.72 25.32 12.94
CA GLY A 349 11.15 24.13 13.68
C GLY A 349 10.68 22.81 13.04
N VAL A 350 10.49 22.79 11.72
CA VAL A 350 10.10 21.60 10.96
C VAL A 350 11.30 20.67 10.76
N ASP A 351 11.16 19.39 11.08
CA ASP A 351 12.25 18.42 11.08
C ASP A 351 12.74 18.03 9.67
N GLY A 352 11.94 18.22 8.62
CA GLY A 352 12.32 17.81 7.27
C GLY A 352 11.47 18.30 6.09
N ILE A 353 11.99 18.07 4.88
CA ILE A 353 11.37 18.46 3.61
C ILE A 353 11.19 17.22 2.73
N ILE A 354 9.98 17.02 2.21
CA ILE A 354 9.71 16.07 1.14
C ILE A 354 9.81 16.82 -0.19
N VAL A 355 10.95 16.65 -0.87
CA VAL A 355 11.27 17.26 -2.15
C VAL A 355 10.52 16.54 -3.26
N GLY A 356 9.45 17.17 -3.73
CA GLY A 356 8.70 16.74 -4.90
C GLY A 356 7.20 16.51 -4.66
N ASN A 357 6.47 16.69 -5.75
CA ASN A 357 5.08 16.34 -5.94
C ASN A 357 4.89 16.14 -7.47
N THR A 358 3.67 16.08 -7.95
CA THR A 358 3.33 16.09 -9.38
C THR A 358 3.62 17.45 -10.04
N THR A 359 4.03 17.45 -11.32
CA THR A 359 4.41 18.66 -12.08
C THR A 359 3.30 19.16 -13.01
N LYS A 360 3.14 20.49 -13.13
CA LYS A 360 2.31 21.13 -14.17
C LYS A 360 3.03 21.23 -15.53
N ARG A 361 4.33 21.01 -15.60
CA ARG A 361 5.13 21.05 -16.83
C ARG A 361 4.70 19.92 -17.78
N ARG A 362 4.91 20.12 -19.08
CA ARG A 362 4.56 19.15 -20.16
C ARG A 362 5.65 18.98 -21.22
N THR A 363 6.61 19.90 -21.27
CA THR A 363 7.86 19.76 -22.02
C THR A 363 8.70 18.59 -21.49
N GLY A 364 9.38 17.86 -22.37
CA GLY A 364 10.29 16.76 -22.00
C GLY A 364 9.65 15.50 -21.39
N LEU A 365 8.31 15.41 -21.30
CA LEU A 365 7.65 14.25 -20.65
C LEU A 365 7.58 12.97 -21.50
N VAL A 366 7.85 13.08 -22.80
CA VAL A 366 7.84 11.97 -23.76
C VAL A 366 9.24 11.88 -24.37
N PRO A 367 9.99 10.78 -24.17
CA PRO A 367 11.30 10.59 -24.79
C PRO A 367 11.20 10.51 -26.32
N ASP A 368 12.27 10.92 -27.00
CA ASP A 368 12.34 10.88 -28.46
C ASP A 368 12.09 9.47 -29.01
N GLY A 369 11.37 9.40 -30.14
CA GLY A 369 10.95 8.15 -30.77
C GLY A 369 9.70 7.48 -30.17
N ILE A 370 9.26 7.85 -28.95
CA ILE A 370 8.05 7.27 -28.33
C ILE A 370 6.78 7.84 -28.96
N LYS A 371 6.07 7.03 -29.74
CA LYS A 371 4.80 7.40 -30.39
C LYS A 371 3.61 7.11 -29.45
N LEU A 372 3.05 8.17 -28.85
CA LEU A 372 1.82 8.09 -28.07
C LEU A 372 0.58 7.85 -28.96
N THR A 373 -0.36 7.01 -28.51
CA THR A 373 -1.70 6.92 -29.13
C THR A 373 -2.52 8.21 -28.89
N VAL A 374 -3.56 8.45 -29.69
CA VAL A 374 -4.46 9.63 -29.51
C VAL A 374 -5.06 9.69 -28.10
N LYS A 375 -5.36 8.54 -27.48
CA LYS A 375 -5.84 8.47 -26.08
C LYS A 375 -4.77 8.93 -25.08
N GLU A 376 -3.51 8.56 -25.30
CA GLU A 376 -2.38 8.94 -24.46
C GLU A 376 -1.96 10.40 -24.64
N GLN A 377 -2.00 10.90 -25.88
CA GLN A 377 -1.81 12.33 -26.17
C GLN A 377 -2.86 13.17 -25.42
N LYS A 378 -4.14 12.79 -25.52
CA LYS A 378 -5.21 13.45 -24.75
C LYS A 378 -4.94 13.33 -23.24
N ALA A 379 -4.63 12.14 -22.73
CA ALA A 379 -4.33 11.90 -21.32
C ALA A 379 -3.18 12.76 -20.77
N LEU A 380 -2.15 13.03 -21.58
CA LEU A 380 -1.03 13.90 -21.20
C LEU A 380 -1.44 15.38 -21.18
N MET A 381 -2.33 15.80 -22.09
CA MET A 381 -2.88 17.15 -22.18
C MET A 381 -4.03 17.45 -21.18
N GLU A 382 -4.47 16.45 -20.41
CA GLU A 382 -5.46 16.66 -19.35
C GLU A 382 -4.92 17.63 -18.26
N THR A 383 -5.83 18.41 -17.68
CA THR A 383 -5.51 19.31 -16.57
C THR A 383 -5.14 18.54 -15.32
N GLY A 384 -4.15 19.06 -14.57
CA GLY A 384 -3.66 18.49 -13.32
C GLY A 384 -2.14 18.28 -13.31
N GLY A 385 -1.65 17.58 -12.29
CA GLY A 385 -0.24 17.23 -12.14
C GLY A 385 0.14 15.92 -12.82
N TYR A 386 1.27 15.91 -13.54
CA TYR A 386 1.91 14.70 -14.06
C TYR A 386 2.77 14.01 -13.00
N SER A 387 2.84 12.68 -13.02
CA SER A 387 3.84 11.87 -12.33
C SER A 387 4.25 10.64 -13.15
N GLY A 388 5.55 10.47 -13.37
CA GLY A 388 6.12 9.36 -14.14
C GLY A 388 7.65 9.45 -14.24
N PRO A 389 8.31 8.49 -14.91
CA PRO A 389 9.77 8.40 -14.99
C PRO A 389 10.46 9.70 -15.41
N ALA A 390 9.89 10.44 -16.38
CA ALA A 390 10.39 11.72 -16.88
C ALA A 390 10.46 12.87 -15.84
N MET A 391 10.06 12.64 -14.58
CA MET A 391 10.32 13.57 -13.47
C MET A 391 11.66 13.34 -12.76
N PHE A 392 12.36 12.24 -13.05
CA PHE A 392 13.46 11.77 -12.22
C PHE A 392 14.62 12.79 -12.13
N ASP A 393 15.17 13.23 -13.26
CA ASP A 393 16.38 14.07 -13.23
C ASP A 393 16.13 15.45 -12.60
N ARG A 394 14.93 16.01 -12.75
CA ARG A 394 14.54 17.25 -12.04
C ARG A 394 14.21 17.02 -10.56
N THR A 395 13.85 15.80 -10.16
CA THR A 395 13.75 15.43 -8.74
C THR A 395 15.16 15.32 -8.13
N LEU A 396 16.12 14.75 -8.88
CA LEU A 396 17.52 14.63 -8.49
C LEU A 396 18.21 16.01 -8.33
N ASP A 397 18.03 16.91 -9.30
CA ASP A 397 18.50 18.31 -9.24
C ASP A 397 18.00 19.02 -7.98
N LEU A 398 16.69 19.02 -7.75
CA LEU A 398 16.07 19.70 -6.62
C LEU A 398 16.55 19.13 -5.28
N VAL A 399 16.71 17.80 -5.15
CA VAL A 399 17.25 17.19 -3.93
C VAL A 399 18.67 17.70 -3.64
N GLY A 400 19.54 17.72 -4.66
CA GLY A 400 20.90 18.26 -4.52
C GLY A 400 20.94 19.75 -4.17
N ARG A 401 20.04 20.56 -4.75
CA ARG A 401 19.91 22.00 -4.45
C ARG A 401 19.41 22.24 -3.03
N TYR A 402 18.35 21.55 -2.59
CA TYR A 402 17.88 21.61 -1.20
C TYR A 402 18.95 21.17 -0.20
N ARG A 403 19.70 20.09 -0.49
CA ARG A 403 20.83 19.63 0.33
C ARG A 403 21.91 20.71 0.43
N LYS A 404 22.37 21.25 -0.69
CA LYS A 404 23.38 22.33 -0.75
C LYS A 404 22.97 23.56 0.07
N ILE A 405 21.71 24.01 -0.04
CA ILE A 405 21.20 25.18 0.71
C ILE A 405 21.13 24.88 2.21
N LEU A 406 20.65 23.70 2.61
CA LEU A 406 20.62 23.28 4.02
C LEU A 406 22.02 23.22 4.63
N ASP A 407 22.96 22.56 3.95
CA ASP A 407 24.32 22.38 4.46
C ASP A 407 25.06 23.72 4.58
N ALA A 408 24.86 24.64 3.63
CA ALA A 408 25.40 26.00 3.67
C ALA A 408 24.86 26.86 4.85
N GLN A 409 23.68 26.52 5.37
CA GLN A 409 23.09 27.13 6.58
C GLN A 409 23.44 26.37 7.87
N GLY A 410 24.39 25.41 7.83
CA GLY A 410 24.75 24.55 8.96
C GLY A 410 23.73 23.45 9.26
N GLY A 411 22.77 23.21 8.36
CA GLY A 411 21.57 22.39 8.52
C GLY A 411 21.77 20.88 8.46
N SER A 412 22.76 20.34 9.20
CA SER A 412 23.04 18.89 9.29
C SER A 412 21.83 18.04 9.73
N GLN A 413 20.85 18.64 10.41
CA GLN A 413 19.76 17.91 11.08
C GLN A 413 18.46 17.81 10.26
N THR A 414 18.31 18.57 9.18
CA THR A 414 17.07 18.56 8.38
C THR A 414 17.03 17.36 7.44
N VAL A 415 16.02 16.51 7.63
CA VAL A 415 15.81 15.28 6.84
C VAL A 415 15.19 15.62 5.49
N LEU A 416 15.71 15.03 4.40
CA LEU A 416 15.17 15.16 3.05
C LEU A 416 14.59 13.84 2.57
N PHE A 417 13.34 13.82 2.10
CA PHE A 417 12.79 12.69 1.33
C PHE A 417 12.63 13.09 -0.14
N ALA A 418 13.04 12.23 -1.07
CA ALA A 418 12.90 12.46 -2.51
C ALA A 418 11.64 11.76 -3.06
N THR A 419 10.83 12.43 -3.89
CA THR A 419 9.65 11.79 -4.51
C THR A 419 9.33 12.31 -5.91
N GLY A 420 9.75 11.56 -6.93
CA GLY A 420 9.44 11.84 -8.34
C GLY A 420 10.28 10.98 -9.28
N GLY A 421 9.65 10.34 -10.27
CA GLY A 421 10.33 9.55 -11.31
C GLY A 421 11.02 8.25 -10.89
N ILE A 422 11.32 8.03 -9.61
CA ILE A 422 12.02 6.85 -9.08
C ILE A 422 11.24 5.56 -9.41
N ILE A 423 11.87 4.65 -10.16
CA ILE A 423 11.34 3.33 -10.57
C ILE A 423 12.31 2.16 -10.40
N ASN A 424 13.61 2.38 -10.16
CA ASN A 424 14.63 1.34 -10.01
C ASN A 424 15.63 1.63 -8.87
N GLY A 425 16.49 0.67 -8.55
CA GLY A 425 17.52 0.78 -7.50
C GLY A 425 18.59 1.84 -7.75
N GLU A 426 19.07 1.99 -8.99
CA GLU A 426 20.05 3.01 -9.40
C GLU A 426 19.53 4.42 -9.12
N GLN A 427 18.29 4.71 -9.51
CA GLN A 427 17.62 5.99 -9.26
C GLN A 427 17.42 6.26 -7.77
N ALA A 428 17.10 5.23 -6.98
CA ALA A 428 17.01 5.34 -5.53
C ALA A 428 18.37 5.71 -4.92
N LEU A 429 19.45 5.00 -5.27
CA LEU A 429 20.82 5.34 -4.83
C LEU A 429 21.22 6.76 -5.25
N ARG A 430 20.92 7.17 -6.49
CA ARG A 430 21.24 8.52 -6.99
C ARG A 430 20.60 9.63 -6.16
N VAL A 431 19.32 9.54 -5.77
CA VAL A 431 18.69 10.58 -4.92
C VAL A 431 19.15 10.52 -3.47
N LEU A 432 19.49 9.34 -2.94
CA LEU A 432 20.06 9.20 -1.61
C LEU A 432 21.47 9.84 -1.55
N ASN A 433 22.32 9.54 -2.54
CA ASN A 433 23.65 10.13 -2.70
C ASN A 433 23.61 11.65 -2.95
N ALA A 434 22.51 12.19 -3.51
CA ALA A 434 22.26 13.62 -3.62
C ALA A 434 21.80 14.29 -2.30
N GLY A 435 21.68 13.51 -1.21
CA GLY A 435 21.41 14.02 0.14
C GLY A 435 20.01 13.76 0.69
N ALA A 436 19.21 12.91 0.04
CA ALA A 436 17.98 12.38 0.62
C ALA A 436 18.25 11.23 1.61
N SER A 437 17.44 11.13 2.65
CA SER A 437 17.44 10.03 3.61
C SER A 437 16.45 8.90 3.23
N VAL A 438 15.46 9.21 2.38
CA VAL A 438 14.45 8.25 1.88
C VAL A 438 14.12 8.56 0.42
N ALA A 439 14.05 7.50 -0.41
CA ALA A 439 13.60 7.55 -1.80
C ALA A 439 12.17 7.00 -1.89
N MET A 440 11.19 7.82 -2.25
CA MET A 440 9.78 7.43 -2.24
C MET A 440 9.20 7.16 -3.62
N VAL A 441 8.43 6.08 -3.74
CA VAL A 441 7.80 5.63 -4.99
C VAL A 441 6.29 5.83 -5.00
N TYR A 442 5.74 6.01 -6.21
CA TYR A 442 4.30 5.96 -6.49
C TYR A 442 4.05 5.34 -7.86
N THR A 443 4.37 6.05 -8.95
CA THR A 443 4.06 5.62 -10.31
C THR A 443 4.76 4.30 -10.68
N GLY A 444 5.98 4.08 -10.18
CA GLY A 444 6.69 2.80 -10.29
C GLY A 444 5.96 1.60 -9.65
N MET A 445 5.12 1.80 -8.64
CA MET A 445 4.24 0.74 -8.11
C MET A 445 3.00 0.53 -8.96
N VAL A 446 2.43 1.58 -9.54
CA VAL A 446 1.22 1.49 -10.38
C VAL A 446 1.50 0.73 -11.68
N TYR A 447 2.71 0.85 -12.24
CA TYR A 447 3.13 0.14 -13.44
C TYR A 447 3.92 -1.15 -13.16
N GLY A 448 4.82 -1.14 -12.16
CA GLY A 448 5.65 -2.30 -11.78
C GLY A 448 5.05 -3.25 -10.74
N GLY A 449 3.89 -2.89 -10.16
CA GLY A 449 3.10 -3.73 -9.26
C GLY A 449 3.65 -3.89 -7.83
N ALA A 450 3.06 -4.84 -7.10
CA ALA A 450 3.30 -5.04 -5.67
C ALA A 450 4.77 -5.38 -5.33
N GLY A 451 5.50 -5.99 -6.27
CA GLY A 451 6.92 -6.33 -6.13
C GLY A 451 7.90 -5.17 -6.32
N THR A 452 7.44 -3.93 -6.54
CA THR A 452 8.33 -2.82 -6.88
C THR A 452 9.31 -2.45 -5.76
N VAL A 453 8.89 -2.40 -4.49
CA VAL A 453 9.81 -2.04 -3.38
C VAL A 453 10.88 -3.12 -3.20
N THR A 454 10.48 -4.39 -3.11
CA THR A 454 11.40 -5.54 -3.04
C THR A 454 12.39 -5.54 -4.20
N ARG A 455 11.93 -5.29 -5.44
CA ARG A 455 12.79 -5.18 -6.61
C ARG A 455 13.82 -4.07 -6.47
N ILE A 456 13.39 -2.85 -6.10
CA ILE A 456 14.28 -1.70 -5.92
C ILE A 456 15.36 -2.03 -4.89
N LYS A 457 15.01 -2.64 -3.75
CA LYS A 457 16.00 -3.06 -2.74
C LYS A 457 16.98 -4.11 -3.27
N SER A 458 16.51 -5.10 -4.03
CA SER A 458 17.41 -6.08 -4.67
C SER A 458 18.35 -5.42 -5.69
N GLU A 459 17.85 -4.51 -6.51
CA GLU A 459 18.66 -3.71 -7.45
C GLU A 459 19.71 -2.88 -6.69
N MET A 460 19.33 -2.17 -5.62
CA MET A 460 20.27 -1.41 -4.77
C MET A 460 21.38 -2.28 -4.17
N LYS A 461 21.03 -3.45 -3.61
CA LYS A 461 22.03 -4.40 -3.08
C LYS A 461 23.03 -4.80 -4.16
N SER A 462 22.55 -5.14 -5.37
CA SER A 462 23.42 -5.53 -6.48
C SER A 462 24.34 -4.41 -6.97
N GLU A 463 23.93 -3.14 -6.90
CA GLU A 463 24.82 -2.01 -7.20
C GLU A 463 25.85 -1.75 -6.09
N LEU A 464 25.48 -1.95 -4.81
CA LEU A 464 26.40 -1.80 -3.67
C LEU A 464 27.45 -2.93 -3.54
N THR A 465 27.31 -4.01 -4.33
CA THR A 465 28.26 -5.13 -4.38
C THR A 465 29.19 -5.10 -5.60
N LYS A 466 29.26 -3.99 -6.33
CA LYS A 466 30.15 -3.78 -7.49
C LYS A 466 31.33 -2.88 -7.13
#